data_AF-A0ABD3R1L9-F1
#
_entry.id   AF-A0ABD3R1L9-F1
#
_cell.length_a   1.000
_cell.length_b   1.000
_cell.length_c   1.000
_cell.angle_alpha   90.00
_cell.angle_beta   90.00
_cell.angle_gamma   90.00
#
_symmetry.space_group_name_H-M   'P 1'
#
loop_
_entity.id
_entity.type
_entity.pdbx_description
1 polymer ?
#
loop_
_entity_poly.entity_id
_entity_poly.type
_entity_poly.pdbx_seq_one_letter_code
_entity_poly.pdbx_strand_id
1 'polypeptide(L)'
;MILPADAETDANAIASSVNLHYQGPHADVKYLRSLIVEGLKEGLNVNVLRFDCTDEEVRVYVNSAFRGAAKFKGLGSSFVDVFMDANSVSPSLVENCIQRNREIQSATANMPEQNNPEISADEDAVDPNTFNVTTVEARIRQLETEIQAEIARRHTTPVGILSELEFSSGARGVSTAIDSLLHSTNEVATQVPVEEEAALEEEANTKDDDVKRHMTVEKATEKATERAVAEAQRNAFEMRNEATLRQGHRC
;
A
#
# COMPACT_ATOMS: atom_id res chain seq x y z
N MET A 1 -18.89 2.01 -18.38
CA MET A 1 -17.89 1.47 -19.33
C MET A 1 -16.65 1.17 -18.52
N ILE A 2 -16.10 -0.05 -18.60
CA ILE A 2 -14.80 -0.36 -18.00
C ILE A 2 -13.80 -0.32 -19.17
N LEU A 3 -12.81 0.57 -19.08
CA LEU A 3 -11.79 0.73 -20.11
C LEU A 3 -10.57 -0.12 -19.74
N PRO A 4 -9.98 -0.86 -20.69
CA PRO A 4 -8.72 -1.52 -20.45
C PRO A 4 -7.60 -0.47 -20.34
N ALA A 5 -6.80 -0.59 -19.30
CA ALA A 5 -5.59 0.19 -19.07
C ALA A 5 -4.49 -0.74 -18.56
N ASP A 6 -3.24 -0.39 -18.85
CA ASP A 6 -2.10 -1.10 -18.29
C ASP A 6 -1.78 -0.60 -16.87
N ALA A 7 -0.97 -1.39 -16.15
CA ALA A 7 -0.61 -1.12 -14.77
C ALA A 7 0.09 0.25 -14.57
N GLU A 8 0.90 0.70 -15.52
CA GLU A 8 1.59 2.00 -15.42
C GLU A 8 0.59 3.14 -15.62
N THR A 9 -0.32 3.01 -16.58
CA THR A 9 -1.35 4.01 -16.87
C THR A 9 -2.25 4.22 -15.65
N ASP A 10 -2.76 3.14 -15.06
CA ASP A 10 -3.62 3.22 -13.87
C ASP A 10 -2.87 3.79 -12.66
N ALA A 11 -1.66 3.29 -12.39
CA ALA A 11 -0.87 3.76 -11.26
C ALA A 11 -0.44 5.23 -11.42
N ASN A 12 -0.11 5.66 -12.65
CA ASN A 12 0.23 7.06 -12.92
C ASN A 12 -0.98 7.96 -12.75
N ALA A 13 -2.16 7.57 -13.24
CA ALA A 13 -3.38 8.36 -13.06
C ALA A 13 -3.68 8.58 -11.57
N ILE A 14 -3.64 7.51 -10.76
CA ILE A 14 -3.84 7.60 -9.31
C ILE A 14 -2.77 8.49 -8.67
N ALA A 15 -1.50 8.25 -8.97
CA ALA A 15 -0.38 9.02 -8.41
C ALA A 15 -0.49 10.50 -8.75
N SER A 16 -0.83 10.84 -10.00
CA SER A 16 -1.04 12.23 -10.44
C SER A 16 -2.18 12.90 -9.70
N SER A 17 -3.31 12.21 -9.50
CA SER A 17 -4.42 12.74 -8.70
C SER A 17 -3.99 13.00 -7.26
N VAL A 18 -3.34 12.04 -6.60
CA VAL A 18 -2.87 12.20 -5.21
C VAL A 18 -1.89 13.37 -5.08
N ASN A 19 -1.02 13.56 -6.07
CA ASN A 19 -0.01 14.62 -6.08
C ASN A 19 -0.60 16.04 -6.09
N LEU A 20 -1.86 16.21 -6.50
CA LEU A 20 -2.55 17.50 -6.44
C LEU A 20 -2.96 17.88 -5.01
N HIS A 21 -3.15 16.88 -4.14
CA HIS A 21 -3.62 17.07 -2.76
C HIS A 21 -2.52 16.86 -1.72
N TYR A 22 -1.48 16.11 -2.06
CA TYR A 22 -0.39 15.78 -1.16
C TYR A 22 0.69 16.87 -1.13
N GLN A 23 0.94 17.44 0.05
CA GLN A 23 1.92 18.51 0.25
C GLN A 23 3.33 18.01 0.62
N GLY A 24 3.50 16.69 0.75
CA GLY A 24 4.78 16.09 1.06
C GLY A 24 5.69 15.87 -0.16
N PRO A 25 6.85 15.22 0.03
CA PRO A 25 7.78 14.92 -1.04
C PRO A 25 7.16 14.08 -2.18
N HIS A 26 7.47 14.41 -3.43
CA HIS A 26 7.07 13.61 -4.60
C HIS A 26 7.59 12.16 -4.56
N ALA A 27 8.68 11.90 -3.83
CA ALA A 27 9.22 10.56 -3.64
C ALA A 27 8.21 9.62 -2.95
N ASP A 28 7.39 10.14 -2.05
CA ASP A 28 6.39 9.36 -1.29
C ASP A 28 5.28 8.86 -2.22
N VAL A 29 4.78 9.75 -3.09
CA VAL A 29 3.78 9.42 -4.10
C VAL A 29 4.37 8.45 -5.14
N LYS A 30 5.64 8.62 -5.50
CA LYS A 30 6.36 7.69 -6.38
C LYS A 30 6.47 6.28 -5.77
N TYR A 31 6.66 6.19 -4.46
CA TYR A 31 6.66 4.91 -3.74
C TYR A 31 5.27 4.27 -3.71
N LEU A 32 4.21 5.05 -3.45
CA LEU A 32 2.84 4.55 -3.56
C LEU A 32 2.55 4.00 -4.97
N ARG A 33 2.98 4.72 -6.00
CA ARG A 33 2.85 4.29 -7.40
C ARG A 33 3.53 2.95 -7.65
N SER A 34 4.76 2.74 -7.16
CA SER A 34 5.48 1.48 -7.40
C SER A 34 4.76 0.28 -6.79
N LEU A 35 4.17 0.43 -5.59
CA LEU A 35 3.35 -0.62 -4.96
C LEU A 35 2.15 -1.02 -5.83
N ILE A 36 1.50 -0.04 -6.46
CA ILE A 36 0.35 -0.29 -7.34
C ILE A 36 0.81 -1.00 -8.62
N VAL A 37 1.87 -0.51 -9.26
CA VAL A 37 2.43 -1.11 -10.50
C VAL A 37 2.84 -2.57 -10.25
N GLU A 38 3.60 -2.82 -9.18
CA GLU A 38 4.03 -4.17 -8.80
C GLU A 38 2.82 -5.07 -8.53
N GLY A 39 1.84 -4.57 -7.78
CA GLY A 39 0.63 -5.33 -7.47
C GLY A 39 -0.19 -5.72 -8.69
N LEU A 40 -0.28 -4.84 -9.69
CA LEU A 40 -1.04 -5.05 -10.92
C LEU A 40 -0.29 -5.95 -11.92
N LYS A 41 1.05 -5.91 -11.95
CA LYS A 41 1.87 -6.80 -12.82
C LYS A 41 1.70 -8.28 -12.48
N GLU A 42 1.46 -8.58 -11.20
CA GLU A 42 1.21 -9.93 -10.70
C GLU A 42 -0.28 -10.33 -10.72
N GLY A 43 -1.16 -9.43 -11.19
CA GLY A 43 -2.61 -9.58 -11.13
C GLY A 43 -3.22 -10.40 -12.26
N LEU A 44 -4.45 -10.89 -12.03
CA LEU A 44 -5.27 -11.58 -13.05
C LEU A 44 -5.94 -10.55 -13.99
N ASN A 45 -6.65 -11.04 -15.01
CA ASN A 45 -7.33 -10.25 -16.04
C ASN A 45 -8.31 -9.18 -15.51
N VAL A 46 -8.75 -9.28 -14.25
CA VAL A 46 -9.53 -8.25 -13.57
C VAL A 46 -8.83 -7.98 -12.24
N ASN A 47 -8.39 -6.74 -12.04
CA ASN A 47 -7.72 -6.33 -10.82
C ASN A 47 -8.63 -5.44 -9.99
N VAL A 48 -8.87 -5.86 -8.74
CA VAL A 48 -9.51 -5.02 -7.73
C VAL A 48 -8.42 -4.41 -6.87
N LEU A 49 -8.27 -3.09 -6.95
CA LEU A 49 -7.43 -2.31 -6.05
C LEU A 49 -8.22 -1.94 -4.81
N ARG A 50 -7.69 -2.27 -3.63
CA ARG A 50 -8.21 -1.83 -2.35
C ARG A 50 -7.12 -1.03 -1.62
N PHE A 51 -7.53 0.09 -1.06
CA PHE A 51 -6.68 0.97 -0.26
C PHE A 51 -7.27 1.08 1.13
N ASP A 52 -6.49 0.76 2.16
CA ASP A 52 -6.84 1.10 3.53
C ASP A 52 -6.03 2.34 3.91
N CYS A 53 -6.71 3.46 4.07
CA CYS A 53 -6.10 4.76 4.37
C CYS A 53 -6.21 5.09 5.87
N THR A 54 -5.13 5.59 6.42
CA THR A 54 -5.06 6.22 7.74
C THR A 54 -4.31 7.55 7.60
N ASP A 55 -4.21 8.35 8.66
CA ASP A 55 -3.41 9.58 8.60
C ASP A 55 -1.90 9.30 8.43
N GLU A 56 -1.44 8.10 8.78
CA GLU A 56 -0.01 7.74 8.79
C GLU A 56 0.42 6.91 7.58
N GLU A 57 -0.51 6.17 6.98
CA GLU A 57 -0.18 5.26 5.88
C GLU A 57 -1.35 4.95 4.93
N VAL A 58 -0.97 4.53 3.72
CA VAL A 58 -1.87 3.91 2.73
C VAL A 58 -1.41 2.46 2.51
N ARG A 59 -2.24 1.49 2.88
CA ARG A 59 -2.01 0.07 2.59
C ARG A 59 -2.64 -0.30 1.27
N VAL A 60 -1.87 -0.95 0.40
CA VAL A 60 -2.31 -1.35 -0.94
C VAL A 60 -2.55 -2.84 -0.98
N TYR A 61 -3.74 -3.23 -1.44
CA TYR A 61 -4.11 -4.61 -1.71
C TYR A 61 -4.55 -4.75 -3.15
N VAL A 62 -4.12 -5.83 -3.81
CA VAL A 62 -4.54 -6.17 -5.17
C VAL A 62 -5.13 -7.57 -5.14
N ASN A 63 -6.40 -7.70 -5.56
CA ASN A 63 -7.14 -8.97 -5.49
C ASN A 63 -7.12 -9.59 -4.09
N SER A 64 -7.28 -8.75 -3.06
CA SER A 64 -7.21 -9.10 -1.63
C SER A 64 -5.82 -9.51 -1.12
N ALA A 65 -4.78 -9.56 -1.95
CA ALA A 65 -3.41 -9.79 -1.53
C ALA A 65 -2.74 -8.47 -1.13
N PHE A 66 -2.14 -8.43 0.06
CA PHE A 66 -1.39 -7.27 0.53
C PHE A 66 -0.10 -7.09 -0.29
N ARG A 67 0.14 -5.87 -0.77
CA ARG A 67 1.33 -5.53 -1.57
C ARG A 67 2.34 -4.69 -0.82
N GLY A 68 1.87 -3.82 0.07
CA GLY A 68 2.74 -2.96 0.86
C GLY A 68 1.98 -1.80 1.49
N ALA A 69 2.71 -0.98 2.22
CA ALA A 69 2.19 0.21 2.88
C ALA A 69 3.11 1.41 2.65
N ALA A 70 2.54 2.49 2.11
CA ALA A 70 3.22 3.78 1.99
C ALA A 70 3.01 4.56 3.29
N LYS A 71 4.03 4.55 4.16
CA LYS A 71 3.97 5.10 5.54
C LYS A 71 4.42 6.55 5.59
N PHE A 72 3.60 7.44 5.06
CA PHE A 72 3.89 8.86 5.01
C PHE A 72 2.72 9.65 5.56
N LYS A 73 3.02 10.53 6.52
CA LYS A 73 2.02 11.34 7.21
C LYS A 73 1.24 12.21 6.23
N GLY A 74 -0.08 12.22 6.35
CA GLY A 74 -0.99 13.00 5.50
C GLY A 74 -1.27 12.36 4.13
N LEU A 75 -0.50 11.36 3.71
CA LEU A 75 -0.69 10.73 2.40
C LEU A 75 -2.05 10.05 2.29
N GLY A 76 -2.50 9.37 3.35
CA GLY A 76 -3.82 8.74 3.35
C GLY A 76 -4.97 9.72 3.34
N SER A 77 -4.84 10.88 4.01
CA SER A 77 -5.82 11.96 3.91
C SER A 77 -5.89 12.50 2.48
N SER A 78 -4.74 12.88 1.91
CA SER A 78 -4.66 13.37 0.53
C SER A 78 -5.18 12.36 -0.50
N PHE A 79 -5.00 11.06 -0.24
CA PHE A 79 -5.55 10.00 -1.07
C PHE A 79 -7.09 9.95 -1.02
N VAL A 80 -7.66 10.09 0.18
CA VAL A 80 -9.13 10.12 0.35
C VAL A 80 -9.72 11.38 -0.28
N ASP A 81 -9.03 12.52 -0.18
CA ASP A 81 -9.47 13.81 -0.74
C ASP A 81 -9.71 13.73 -2.26
N VAL A 82 -8.91 12.95 -3.01
CA VAL A 82 -9.12 12.69 -4.45
C VAL A 82 -10.55 12.21 -4.77
N PHE A 83 -11.18 11.50 -3.84
CA PHE A 83 -12.52 10.93 -4.02
C PHE A 83 -13.61 11.69 -3.27
N MET A 84 -13.26 12.51 -2.28
CA MET A 84 -14.21 13.09 -1.33
C MET A 84 -14.26 14.61 -1.36
N ASP A 85 -13.30 15.29 -1.99
CA ASP A 85 -13.26 16.74 -2.05
C ASP A 85 -14.20 17.33 -3.11
N ALA A 86 -14.19 18.66 -3.23
CA ALA A 86 -15.00 19.38 -4.21
C ALA A 86 -14.57 19.11 -5.68
N ASN A 87 -13.32 18.69 -5.89
CA ASN A 87 -12.77 18.37 -7.21
C ASN A 87 -12.70 16.85 -7.45
N SER A 88 -13.53 16.09 -6.72
CA SER A 88 -13.50 14.63 -6.73
C SER A 88 -13.66 14.06 -8.14
N VAL A 89 -12.91 13.00 -8.41
CA VAL A 89 -13.02 12.23 -9.67
C VAL A 89 -14.36 11.50 -9.81
N SER A 90 -15.17 11.45 -8.75
CA SER A 90 -16.52 10.90 -8.74
C SER A 90 -17.46 11.72 -7.85
N PRO A 91 -18.01 12.83 -8.35
CA PRO A 91 -18.93 13.68 -7.56
C PRO A 91 -20.15 12.91 -7.03
N SER A 92 -20.65 11.94 -7.81
CA SER A 92 -21.76 11.09 -7.39
C SER A 92 -21.40 10.16 -6.21
N LEU A 93 -20.14 9.76 -6.06
CA LEU A 93 -19.68 9.02 -4.88
C LEU A 93 -19.81 9.90 -3.63
N VAL A 94 -19.38 11.16 -3.72
CA VAL A 94 -19.48 12.13 -2.61
C VAL A 94 -20.93 12.32 -2.20
N GLU A 95 -21.82 12.58 -3.16
CA GLU A 95 -23.25 12.75 -2.90
C GLU A 95 -23.87 11.52 -2.22
N ASN A 96 -23.54 10.31 -2.70
CA ASN A 96 -24.04 9.06 -2.12
C ASN A 96 -23.53 8.85 -0.69
N CYS A 97 -22.26 9.16 -0.42
CA CYS A 97 -21.69 9.09 0.92
C CYS A 97 -22.40 10.04 1.88
N ILE A 98 -22.62 11.30 1.47
CA ILE A 98 -23.35 12.30 2.28
C ILE A 98 -24.78 11.85 2.53
N GLN A 99 -25.49 11.38 1.48
CA GLN A 99 -26.87 10.95 1.58
C GLN A 99 -27.02 9.75 2.54
N ARG A 100 -26.16 8.73 2.40
CA ARG A 100 -26.18 7.56 3.28
C ARG A 100 -25.86 7.93 4.73
N ASN A 101 -24.94 8.88 4.95
CA ASN A 101 -24.61 9.32 6.30
C ASN A 101 -25.81 10.05 6.96
N ARG A 102 -26.58 10.84 6.20
CA ARG A 102 -27.83 11.46 6.69
C ARG A 102 -28.88 10.41 7.05
N GLU A 103 -29.01 9.36 6.24
CA GLU A 103 -29.93 8.24 6.52
C GLU A 103 -29.55 7.49 7.81
N ILE A 104 -28.25 7.27 8.04
CA ILE A 104 -27.76 6.66 9.28
C ILE A 104 -28.05 7.57 10.47
N GLN A 105 -27.82 8.88 10.34
CA GLN A 105 -28.11 9.85 11.41
C GLN A 105 -29.61 9.93 11.72
N SER A 106 -30.48 9.92 10.71
CA SER A 106 -31.93 9.94 10.94
C SER A 106 -32.46 8.63 11.50
N ALA A 107 -31.88 7.48 11.12
CA ALA A 107 -32.21 6.19 11.71
C ALA A 107 -31.77 6.07 13.17
N THR A 108 -30.58 6.60 13.51
CA THR A 108 -30.07 6.59 14.90
C THR A 108 -30.78 7.60 15.79
N ALA A 109 -31.20 8.76 15.28
CA ALA A 109 -32.00 9.73 16.02
C ALA A 109 -33.44 9.24 16.33
N ASN A 110 -33.97 8.31 15.53
CA ASN A 110 -35.29 7.71 15.71
C ASN A 110 -35.25 6.34 16.40
N MET A 111 -34.07 5.85 16.80
CA MET A 111 -34.01 4.74 17.75
C MET A 111 -34.46 5.29 19.11
N PRO A 112 -35.58 4.81 19.67
CA PRO A 112 -35.90 5.15 21.04
C PRO A 112 -34.73 4.70 21.89
N GLU A 113 -34.22 5.62 22.70
CA GLU A 113 -33.45 5.31 23.89
C GLU A 113 -34.22 4.16 24.55
N GLN A 114 -33.65 2.94 24.51
CA GLN A 114 -34.25 1.85 25.27
C GLN A 114 -34.17 2.32 26.70
N ASN A 115 -35.29 2.86 27.20
CA ASN A 115 -35.51 3.21 28.57
C ASN A 115 -34.95 2.04 29.36
N ASN A 116 -33.78 2.27 29.96
CA ASN A 116 -33.29 1.44 31.02
C ASN A 116 -34.47 1.38 31.99
N PRO A 117 -35.12 0.23 32.21
CA PRO A 117 -36.27 0.20 33.09
C PRO A 117 -35.79 0.75 34.42
N GLU A 118 -36.28 1.93 34.80
CA GLU A 118 -36.21 2.41 36.15
C GLU A 118 -36.78 1.28 36.99
N ILE A 119 -35.88 0.62 37.72
CA ILE A 119 -36.24 -0.39 38.70
C ILE A 119 -37.02 0.38 39.76
N SER A 120 -38.34 0.39 39.61
CA SER A 120 -39.26 0.81 40.65
C SER A 120 -39.00 -0.09 41.84
N ALA A 121 -38.51 0.53 42.91
CA ALA A 121 -38.33 -0.08 44.20
C ALA A 121 -39.69 -0.49 44.75
N ASP A 122 -40.12 -1.71 44.43
CA ASP A 122 -41.07 -2.46 45.24
C ASP A 122 -40.39 -3.78 45.65
N GLU A 123 -40.13 -3.82 46.95
CA GLU A 123 -39.79 -4.92 47.85
C GLU A 123 -39.65 -6.33 47.24
N ASP A 124 -38.41 -6.73 46.96
CA ASP A 124 -37.85 -7.99 47.45
C ASP A 124 -36.32 -7.94 47.33
N ALA A 125 -35.64 -8.08 48.47
CA ALA A 125 -34.20 -7.91 48.59
C ALA A 125 -33.43 -8.94 47.75
N VAL A 126 -32.95 -8.54 46.57
CA VAL A 126 -31.87 -9.24 45.85
C VAL A 126 -30.58 -8.48 46.09
N ASP A 127 -29.72 -9.10 46.89
CA ASP A 127 -28.39 -8.63 47.24
C ASP A 127 -27.55 -8.36 45.98
N PRO A 128 -27.08 -7.12 45.75
CA PRO A 128 -26.28 -6.75 44.58
C PRO A 128 -24.89 -7.40 44.53
N ASN A 129 -24.49 -8.18 45.55
CA ASN A 129 -23.24 -8.95 45.53
C ASN A 129 -23.35 -10.38 45.00
N THR A 130 -24.51 -10.82 44.51
CA THR A 130 -24.64 -12.19 44.01
C THR A 130 -24.34 -12.29 42.51
N PHE A 131 -23.12 -11.90 42.11
CA PHE A 131 -22.58 -12.35 40.82
C PHE A 131 -22.36 -13.87 40.93
N ASN A 132 -23.38 -14.64 40.56
CA ASN A 132 -23.34 -16.09 40.72
C ASN A 132 -22.50 -16.70 39.59
N VAL A 133 -21.18 -16.76 39.83
CA VAL A 133 -20.18 -17.36 38.93
C VAL A 133 -20.62 -18.73 38.43
N THR A 134 -21.30 -19.52 39.28
CA THR A 134 -21.77 -20.86 38.90
C THR A 134 -22.86 -20.83 37.81
N THR A 135 -23.67 -19.76 37.77
CA THR A 135 -24.68 -19.55 36.71
C THR A 135 -24.02 -19.17 35.39
N VAL A 136 -22.98 -18.34 35.44
CA VAL A 136 -22.19 -17.97 34.27
C VAL A 136 -21.43 -19.18 33.73
N GLU A 137 -20.79 -19.98 34.60
CA GLU A 137 -20.10 -21.21 34.23
C GLU A 137 -21.06 -22.26 33.63
N ALA A 138 -22.26 -22.41 34.19
CA ALA A 138 -23.28 -23.30 33.63
C ALA A 138 -23.69 -22.86 32.22
N ARG A 139 -23.83 -21.55 31.98
CA ARG A 139 -24.17 -21.01 30.66
C ARG A 139 -23.03 -21.16 29.66
N ILE A 140 -21.78 -21.00 30.09
CA ILE A 140 -20.59 -21.24 29.25
C ILE A 140 -20.57 -22.70 28.78
N ARG A 141 -20.73 -23.67 29.69
CA ARG A 141 -20.76 -25.09 29.33
C ARG A 141 -21.90 -25.45 28.38
N GLN A 142 -23.06 -24.81 28.56
CA GLN A 142 -24.20 -24.98 27.66
C GLN A 142 -23.85 -24.52 26.24
N LEU A 143 -23.25 -23.34 26.10
CA LEU A 143 -22.85 -22.79 24.80
C LEU A 143 -21.75 -23.63 24.13
N GLU A 144 -20.78 -24.13 24.90
CA GLU A 144 -19.73 -25.02 24.39
C GLU A 144 -20.32 -26.30 23.77
N THR A 145 -21.35 -26.87 24.40
CA THR A 145 -22.04 -28.07 23.91
C THR A 145 -22.80 -27.79 22.61
N GLU A 146 -23.46 -26.62 22.52
CA GLU A 146 -24.19 -26.20 21.33
C GLU A 146 -23.25 -25.96 20.13
N ILE A 147 -22.10 -25.32 20.36
CA ILE A 147 -21.07 -25.08 19.35
C ILE A 147 -20.51 -26.40 18.83
N GLN A 148 -20.17 -27.36 19.70
CA GLN A 148 -19.66 -28.66 19.28
C GLN A 148 -20.68 -29.45 18.45
N ALA A 149 -21.97 -29.39 18.81
CA ALA A 149 -23.03 -30.03 18.05
C ALA A 149 -23.19 -29.40 16.65
N GLU A 150 -23.03 -28.09 16.53
CA GLU A 150 -23.08 -27.37 15.25
C GLU A 150 -21.87 -27.68 14.36
N ILE A 151 -20.67 -27.79 14.94
CA ILE A 151 -19.46 -28.23 14.23
C ILE A 151 -19.65 -29.66 13.69
N ALA A 152 -20.13 -30.59 14.53
CA ALA A 152 -20.38 -31.97 14.13
C ALA A 152 -21.40 -32.05 12.96
N ARG A 153 -22.47 -31.25 13.02
CA ARG A 153 -23.48 -31.14 11.95
C ARG A 153 -22.88 -30.67 10.63
N ARG A 154 -21.92 -29.74 10.67
CA ARG A 154 -21.27 -29.19 9.46
C ARG A 154 -20.19 -30.08 8.87
N HIS A 155 -19.63 -31.01 9.63
CA HIS A 155 -18.60 -31.95 9.16
C HIS A 155 -19.12 -33.32 8.71
N THR A 156 -20.44 -33.57 8.73
CA THR A 156 -21.07 -34.80 8.22
C THR A 156 -21.54 -34.73 6.75
N THR A 157 -20.86 -33.96 5.89
CA THR A 157 -20.97 -34.13 4.43
C THR A 157 -19.87 -35.07 3.94
N PRO A 158 -20.20 -36.30 3.49
CA PRO A 158 -19.20 -37.22 2.99
C PRO A 158 -18.80 -36.82 1.56
N VAL A 159 -17.63 -36.22 1.41
CA VAL A 159 -16.86 -36.36 0.18
C VAL A 159 -15.95 -37.58 0.38
N GLY A 160 -16.43 -38.75 -0.05
CA GLY A 160 -15.51 -39.81 -0.47
C GLY A 160 -14.64 -39.23 -1.57
N ILE A 161 -13.32 -39.43 -1.57
CA ILE A 161 -12.67 -40.65 -2.05
C ILE A 161 -11.31 -40.81 -1.35
N LEU A 162 -11.01 -42.09 -1.07
CA LEU A 162 -9.78 -42.74 -0.59
C LEU A 162 -8.51 -42.22 -1.32
N SER A 163 -7.28 -42.27 -0.79
CA SER A 163 -6.64 -43.38 -0.07
C SER A 163 -5.41 -42.90 0.70
N GLU A 164 -5.12 -43.68 1.74
CA GLU A 164 -3.86 -43.85 2.44
C GLU A 164 -2.62 -43.72 1.55
N LEU A 165 -1.62 -42.96 2.00
CA LEU A 165 -0.22 -43.33 1.84
C LEU A 165 0.54 -43.03 3.12
N GLU A 166 1.29 -44.05 3.52
CA GLU A 166 1.79 -44.32 4.85
C GLU A 166 2.94 -43.40 5.27
N PHE A 167 2.94 -43.07 6.55
CA PHE A 167 4.01 -42.36 7.23
C PHE A 167 5.11 -43.36 7.63
N SER A 168 6.17 -43.46 6.83
CA SER A 168 7.39 -44.19 7.20
C SER A 168 8.43 -43.22 7.78
N SER A 169 8.67 -43.33 9.09
CA SER A 169 9.78 -42.72 9.81
C SER A 169 11.13 -43.22 9.30
N GLY A 170 12.12 -42.32 9.14
CA GLY A 170 13.49 -42.71 8.82
C GLY A 170 14.47 -41.54 8.88
N ALA A 171 15.12 -41.38 10.03
CA ALA A 171 16.05 -40.33 10.42
C ALA A 171 17.33 -40.18 9.56
N ARG A 172 17.88 -38.96 9.47
CA ARG A 172 19.22 -38.54 9.98
C ARG A 172 19.85 -37.36 9.21
N GLY A 173 20.38 -36.39 9.97
CA GLY A 173 21.49 -35.46 9.62
C GLY A 173 21.13 -34.39 8.58
N VAL A 174 21.43 -33.10 8.70
CA VAL A 174 22.72 -32.43 8.99
C VAL A 174 22.33 -30.97 9.34
N SER A 175 22.45 -30.50 10.58
CA SER A 175 23.60 -29.80 11.19
C SER A 175 24.24 -28.65 10.37
N THR A 176 23.94 -27.42 10.82
CA THR A 176 24.86 -26.27 11.06
C THR A 176 25.50 -25.48 9.90
N ALA A 177 25.55 -24.15 10.17
CA ALA A 177 26.24 -23.05 9.48
C ALA A 177 25.52 -22.58 8.20
N ILE A 178 25.23 -21.30 7.98
CA ILE A 178 26.17 -20.17 8.04
C ILE A 178 25.43 -18.92 8.55
N ASP A 179 25.82 -18.50 9.75
CA ASP A 179 25.70 -17.13 10.25
C ASP A 179 27.09 -16.50 10.06
N SER A 180 27.23 -15.56 9.13
CA SER A 180 28.35 -14.59 9.04
C SER A 180 28.25 -13.84 7.72
N LEU A 181 28.03 -12.53 7.79
CA LEU A 181 28.83 -11.50 7.09
C LEU A 181 28.18 -10.12 7.31
N LEU A 182 28.51 -9.53 8.46
CA LEU A 182 28.49 -8.08 8.65
C LEU A 182 29.95 -7.58 8.59
N HIS A 183 30.11 -6.36 8.07
CA HIS A 183 31.29 -5.48 8.07
C HIS A 183 32.37 -5.72 7.01
N SER A 184 32.39 -4.85 6.00
CA SER A 184 33.62 -4.16 5.62
C SER A 184 33.30 -2.75 5.10
N THR A 185 33.81 -1.78 5.83
CA THR A 185 34.00 -0.38 5.48
C THR A 185 34.87 -0.24 4.22
N ASN A 186 34.67 0.83 3.45
CA ASN A 186 35.78 1.67 3.01
C ASN A 186 35.34 3.07 2.56
N GLU A 187 35.99 4.04 3.18
CA GLU A 187 36.02 5.46 2.87
C GLU A 187 36.75 5.71 1.54
N VAL A 188 36.28 6.66 0.73
CA VAL A 188 37.16 7.52 -0.07
C VAL A 188 36.57 8.93 -0.10
N ALA A 189 37.28 9.84 0.53
CA ALA A 189 37.10 11.28 0.43
C ALA A 189 37.74 11.81 -0.86
N THR A 190 37.07 12.74 -1.55
CA THR A 190 37.75 13.68 -2.45
C THR A 190 37.15 15.07 -2.32
N GLN A 191 38.04 16.02 -2.09
CA GLN A 191 37.85 17.45 -1.84
C GLN A 191 37.76 18.27 -3.15
N VAL A 192 36.84 19.26 -3.19
CA VAL A 192 37.04 20.73 -3.47
C VAL A 192 37.41 21.12 -4.94
N PRO A 193 37.03 22.31 -5.53
CA PRO A 193 36.79 23.62 -4.90
C PRO A 193 35.53 24.43 -5.28
N VAL A 194 35.39 25.48 -4.47
CA VAL A 194 34.55 26.67 -4.51
C VAL A 194 35.33 27.83 -5.16
N GLU A 195 34.68 28.61 -6.03
CA GLU A 195 34.99 30.02 -6.39
C GLU A 195 33.59 30.67 -6.58
N GLU A 196 33.05 31.55 -5.72
CA GLU A 196 33.39 32.93 -5.30
C GLU A 196 33.00 34.03 -6.32
N GLU A 197 31.91 34.77 -5.97
CA GLU A 197 31.55 36.21 -6.16
C GLU A 197 31.68 36.92 -7.55
N ALA A 198 30.91 37.95 -7.94
CA ALA A 198 29.91 38.83 -7.32
C ALA A 198 29.14 39.65 -8.40
N ALA A 199 27.97 40.19 -7.99
CA ALA A 199 27.36 41.52 -8.28
C ALA A 199 27.06 41.96 -9.74
N LEU A 200 26.09 42.82 -10.09
CA LEU A 200 24.94 43.54 -9.48
C LEU A 200 24.16 44.17 -10.67
N GLU A 201 22.83 44.29 -10.54
CA GLU A 201 21.89 45.29 -11.15
C GLU A 201 21.80 45.33 -12.71
N GLU A 202 20.69 45.61 -13.42
CA GLU A 202 19.49 46.42 -13.19
C GLU A 202 18.42 46.11 -14.28
N GLU A 203 17.15 46.34 -13.95
CA GLU A 203 15.99 46.68 -14.80
C GLU A 203 15.27 45.69 -15.77
N ALA A 204 14.01 45.44 -15.36
CA ALA A 204 12.77 45.69 -16.10
C ALA A 204 12.42 44.88 -17.37
N ASN A 205 11.32 44.14 -17.21
CA ASN A 205 10.20 44.04 -18.16
C ASN A 205 10.36 43.07 -19.34
N THR A 206 9.90 41.82 -19.17
CA THR A 206 9.15 41.00 -20.17
C THR A 206 8.79 39.63 -19.58
N LYS A 207 7.58 39.50 -18.99
CA LYS A 207 7.18 38.33 -18.18
C LYS A 207 6.55 37.14 -18.94
N ASP A 208 6.60 37.08 -20.27
CA ASP A 208 5.87 36.03 -21.02
C ASP A 208 6.73 35.13 -21.94
N ASP A 209 8.01 35.46 -22.20
CA ASP A 209 8.85 34.67 -23.12
C ASP A 209 9.87 33.74 -22.43
N ASP A 210 10.16 33.95 -21.14
CA ASP A 210 11.21 33.18 -20.43
C ASP A 210 10.76 31.79 -19.97
N VAL A 211 9.47 31.57 -19.70
CA VAL A 211 8.95 30.23 -19.37
C VAL A 211 9.13 29.26 -20.55
N LYS A 212 9.00 29.78 -21.78
CA LYS A 212 9.17 28.98 -22.99
C LYS A 212 10.63 28.63 -23.25
N ARG A 213 11.58 29.51 -22.90
CA ARG A 213 13.02 29.24 -22.98
C ARG A 213 13.49 28.25 -21.92
N HIS A 214 12.98 28.35 -20.68
CA HIS A 214 13.36 27.42 -19.61
C HIS A 214 12.93 25.97 -19.91
N MET A 215 11.73 25.76 -20.45
CA MET A 215 11.28 24.42 -20.89
C MET A 215 12.12 23.83 -22.04
N THR A 216 12.72 24.65 -22.89
CA THR A 216 13.56 24.16 -23.99
C THR A 216 14.96 23.76 -23.55
N VAL A 217 15.51 24.39 -22.51
CA VAL A 217 16.82 24.04 -21.96
C VAL A 217 16.75 22.71 -21.20
N GLU A 218 15.70 22.49 -20.40
CA GLU A 218 15.53 21.25 -19.64
C GLU A 218 15.33 20.02 -20.54
N LYS A 219 14.53 20.16 -21.61
CA LYS A 219 14.39 19.11 -22.65
C LYS A 219 15.68 18.86 -23.43
N ALA A 220 16.52 19.87 -23.62
CA ALA A 220 17.81 19.70 -24.28
C ALA A 220 18.82 18.97 -23.39
N THR A 221 18.80 19.23 -22.08
CA THR A 221 19.66 18.53 -21.11
C THR A 221 19.26 17.07 -20.93
N GLU A 222 17.97 16.75 -20.87
CA GLU A 222 17.50 15.35 -20.77
C GLU A 222 17.90 14.54 -22.02
N LYS A 223 17.71 15.12 -23.22
CA LYS A 223 18.11 14.49 -24.49
C LYS A 223 19.63 14.32 -24.64
N ALA A 224 20.43 15.18 -24.01
CA ALA A 224 21.88 15.03 -23.98
C ALA A 224 22.31 13.87 -23.07
N THR A 225 21.66 13.72 -21.91
CA THR A 225 21.94 12.60 -20.98
C THR A 225 21.55 11.25 -21.57
N GLU A 226 20.42 11.14 -22.27
CA GLU A 226 20.04 9.89 -22.95
C GLU A 226 21.04 9.47 -24.04
N ARG A 227 21.57 10.43 -24.82
CA ARG A 227 22.59 10.16 -25.83
C ARG A 227 23.91 9.68 -25.21
N ALA A 228 24.34 10.32 -24.12
CA ALA A 228 25.56 9.92 -23.41
C ALA A 228 25.44 8.50 -22.81
N VAL A 229 24.27 8.15 -22.26
CA VAL A 229 24.02 6.79 -21.73
C VAL A 229 24.00 5.75 -22.85
N ALA A 230 23.36 6.04 -23.98
CA ALA A 230 23.34 5.13 -25.13
C ALA A 230 24.74 4.90 -25.72
N GLU A 231 25.57 5.94 -25.79
CA GLU A 231 26.95 5.84 -26.26
C GLU A 231 27.83 5.05 -25.29
N ALA A 232 27.69 5.28 -23.98
CA ALA A 232 28.41 4.51 -22.96
C ALA A 232 28.05 3.02 -23.00
N GLN A 233 26.77 2.67 -23.19
CA GLN A 233 26.34 1.28 -23.35
C GLN A 233 26.91 0.61 -24.60
N ARG A 234 26.98 1.33 -25.72
CA ARG A 234 27.57 0.84 -26.96
C ARG A 234 29.07 0.55 -26.79
N ASN A 235 29.81 1.48 -26.18
CA ASN A 235 31.24 1.32 -25.92
C ASN A 235 31.52 0.16 -24.95
N ALA A 236 30.68 -0.01 -23.91
CA ALA A 236 30.80 -1.13 -22.98
C ALA A 236 30.55 -2.49 -23.66
N PHE A 237 29.59 -2.56 -24.60
CA PHE A 237 29.34 -3.77 -25.39
C PHE A 237 30.52 -4.12 -26.30
N GLU A 238 31.12 -3.12 -26.95
CA GLU A 238 32.27 -3.31 -27.83
C GLU A 238 33.51 -3.81 -27.07
N MET A 239 33.82 -3.20 -25.91
CA MET A 239 34.92 -3.67 -25.04
C MET A 239 34.72 -5.11 -24.56
N ARG A 240 33.47 -5.52 -24.28
CA ARG A 240 33.17 -6.89 -23.84
C ARG A 240 33.39 -7.92 -24.95
N ASN A 241 33.07 -7.57 -26.20
CA ASN A 241 33.32 -8.44 -27.35
C ASN A 241 34.82 -8.57 -27.63
N GLU A 242 35.59 -7.47 -27.57
CA GLU A 242 37.04 -7.54 -27.75
C GLU A 242 37.75 -8.36 -26.66
N ALA A 243 37.32 -8.23 -25.40
CA ALA A 243 37.86 -9.03 -24.30
C ALA A 243 37.61 -10.53 -24.49
N THR A 244 36.46 -10.89 -25.06
CA THR A 244 36.09 -12.29 -25.34
C THR A 244 36.91 -12.87 -26.50
N LEU A 245 37.17 -12.07 -27.56
CA LEU A 245 38.05 -12.48 -28.68
C LEU A 245 39.50 -12.70 -28.25
N ARG A 246 40.03 -11.91 -27.29
CA ARG A 246 41.39 -12.09 -26.78
C ARG A 246 41.58 -13.32 -25.89
N GLN A 247 40.52 -13.80 -25.23
CA GLN A 247 40.57 -15.04 -24.43
C GLN A 247 40.53 -16.31 -25.31
N GLY A 248 39.95 -16.24 -26.52
CA GLY A 248 39.87 -17.37 -27.45
C GLY A 248 41.17 -17.75 -28.19
N HIS A 249 42.22 -16.91 -28.11
CA HIS A 249 43.50 -17.14 -28.80
C HIS A 249 44.66 -17.59 -27.89
N ARG A 250 44.35 -18.06 -26.67
CA ARG A 250 45.34 -18.64 -25.74
C ARG A 250 45.19 -20.17 -25.56
N CYS A 251 44.62 -20.87 -26.52
CA CYS A 251 44.64 -22.33 -26.60
C CYS A 251 45.52 -22.78 -27.77
#